data_AF-A0A7W8G1L1-F1
#
_entry.id   AF-A0A7W8G1L1-F1
#
_cell.length_a   1.000
_cell.length_b   1.000
_cell.length_c   1.000
_cell.angle_alpha   90.00
_cell.angle_beta   90.00
_cell.angle_gamma   90.00
#
_symmetry.space_group_name_H-M   'P 1'
#
loop_
_entity.id
_entity.type
_entity.pdbx_description
1 polymer ?
#
loop_
_entity_poly.entity_id
_entity_poly.type
_entity_poly.pdbx_seq_one_letter_code
_entity_poly.pdbx_strand_id
1 'polypeptide(L)'
;MSDIPLQLSSQLGPILRAVRKSRGLTQQDLARQLGVTRQAISLLEQRPEAATLERLMRVFALLQVDVLLRPRDVDAAPAADW
;
A
#
# COMPACT_ATOMS: atom_id res chain seq x y z
N MET A 1 13.33 6.87 4.85
CA MET A 1 12.90 5.52 4.42
C MET A 1 13.04 5.49 2.91
N SER A 2 13.67 4.45 2.36
CA SER A 2 13.79 4.28 0.92
C SER A 2 12.46 3.84 0.30
N ASP A 3 12.27 4.08 -1.00
CA ASP A 3 11.12 3.60 -1.76
C ASP A 3 10.96 2.07 -1.60
N ILE A 4 9.75 1.61 -1.29
CA ILE A 4 9.45 0.17 -1.20
C ILE A 4 8.83 -0.26 -2.53
N PRO A 5 9.48 -1.11 -3.33
CA PRO A 5 8.92 -1.55 -4.59
C PRO A 5 7.70 -2.45 -4.35
N LEU A 6 6.59 -2.11 -5.00
CA LEU A 6 5.38 -2.94 -5.04
C LEU A 6 5.35 -3.72 -6.36
N GLN A 7 5.46 -5.04 -6.29
CA GLN A 7 5.40 -5.94 -7.45
C GLN A 7 4.10 -6.75 -7.48
N LEU A 8 3.49 -7.01 -6.31
CA LEU A 8 2.26 -7.78 -6.15
C LEU A 8 1.29 -7.03 -5.24
N SER A 9 0.00 -7.13 -5.53
CA SER A 9 -1.06 -6.52 -4.69
C SER A 9 -1.02 -7.03 -3.25
N SER A 10 -0.69 -8.30 -3.03
CA SER A 10 -0.60 -8.92 -1.71
C SER A 10 0.46 -8.31 -0.78
N GLN A 11 1.48 -7.64 -1.34
CA GLN A 11 2.50 -6.94 -0.56
C GLN A 11 1.94 -5.69 0.13
N LEU A 12 0.84 -5.13 -0.39
CA LEU A 12 0.31 -3.87 0.08
C LEU A 12 -0.23 -3.94 1.51
N GLY A 13 -0.93 -5.02 1.86
CA GLY A 13 -1.53 -5.20 3.19
C GLY A 13 -0.50 -5.15 4.33
N PRO A 14 0.57 -5.98 4.29
CA PRO A 14 1.67 -5.92 5.25
C PRO A 14 2.36 -4.55 5.32
N ILE A 15 2.59 -3.89 4.19
CA ILE A 15 3.19 -2.55 4.13
C ILE A 15 2.30 -1.54 4.85
N LEU A 16 1.02 -1.47 4.48
CA LEU A 16 0.04 -0.57 5.11
C LEU A 16 -0.06 -0.79 6.62
N ARG A 17 -0.07 -2.05 7.05
CA ARG A 17 -0.10 -2.42 8.47
C ARG A 17 1.16 -1.95 9.21
N ALA A 18 2.34 -2.13 8.62
CA ALA A 18 3.61 -1.71 9.22
C ALA A 18 3.66 -0.18 9.35
N VAL A 19 3.28 0.53 8.28
CA VAL A 19 3.22 2.00 8.21
C VAL A 19 2.18 2.58 9.19
N ARG A 20 1.03 1.93 9.36
CA ARG A 20 0.05 2.32 10.38
C ARG A 20 0.62 2.17 11.78
N LYS A 21 1.25 1.03 12.07
CA LYS A 21 1.86 0.76 13.38
C LYS A 21 3.00 1.71 13.71
N SER A 22 3.85 2.05 12.75
CA SER A 22 4.95 3.01 12.96
C SER A 22 4.46 4.41 13.32
N ARG A 23 3.21 4.74 12.96
CA ARG A 23 2.51 5.97 13.37
C ARG A 23 1.72 5.85 14.67
N GLY A 24 1.82 4.73 15.38
CA GLY A 24 1.10 4.51 16.64
C GLY A 24 -0.41 4.36 16.48
N LEU A 25 -0.93 4.19 15.27
CA LEU A 25 -2.35 4.08 15.01
C LEU A 25 -2.84 2.64 15.18
N THR A 26 -3.97 2.43 15.85
CA THR A 26 -4.67 1.13 15.80
C THR A 26 -5.50 1.00 14.51
N GLN A 27 -5.99 -0.20 14.20
CA GLN A 27 -6.94 -0.37 13.10
C GLN A 27 -8.21 0.45 13.31
N GLN A 28 -8.62 0.62 14.57
CA GLN A 28 -9.81 1.39 14.92
C GLN A 28 -9.60 2.90 14.74
N ASP A 29 -8.40 3.41 15.01
CA ASP A 29 -8.09 4.82 14.78
C ASP A 29 -8.11 5.16 13.29
N LEU A 30 -7.47 4.32 12.47
CA LEU A 30 -7.51 4.48 11.02
C LEU A 30 -8.93 4.35 10.47
N ALA A 31 -9.72 3.40 10.98
CA ALA A 31 -11.12 3.22 10.60
C ALA A 31 -11.96 4.47 10.92
N ARG A 32 -11.77 5.06 12.11
CA ARG A 32 -12.45 6.28 12.55
C ARG A 32 -12.14 7.45 11.62
N GLN A 33 -10.88 7.63 11.24
CA GLN A 33 -10.46 8.69 10.32
C GLN A 33 -11.00 8.49 8.90
N LEU A 34 -11.15 7.24 8.45
CA LEU A 34 -11.72 6.89 7.14
C LEU A 34 -13.25 6.90 7.09
N GLY A 35 -13.94 7.01 8.22
CA GLY A 35 -15.39 6.84 8.29
C GLY A 35 -15.86 5.43 7.94
N VAL A 36 -15.05 4.40 8.26
CA VAL A 36 -15.38 2.99 7.99
C VAL A 36 -15.30 2.14 9.27
N THR A 37 -15.66 0.86 9.17
CA THR A 37 -15.56 -0.06 10.31
C THR A 37 -14.13 -0.58 10.50
N ARG A 38 -13.78 -0.97 11.73
CA ARG A 38 -12.51 -1.64 12.03
C ARG A 38 -12.36 -2.94 11.22
N GLN A 39 -13.41 -3.73 11.06
CA GLN A 39 -13.43 -4.92 10.20
C GLN A 39 -12.98 -4.57 8.78
N ALA A 40 -13.46 -3.45 8.25
CA ALA A 40 -13.15 -3.04 6.89
C ALA A 40 -11.66 -2.66 6.73
N ILE A 41 -11.01 -2.12 7.77
CA ILE A 41 -9.55 -1.93 7.79
C ILE A 41 -8.82 -3.25 7.94
N SER A 42 -9.30 -4.14 8.80
CA SER A 42 -8.71 -5.47 8.95
C SER A 42 -8.74 -6.27 7.63
N LEU A 43 -9.86 -6.22 6.91
CA LEU A 43 -10.00 -6.87 5.61
C LEU A 43 -9.08 -6.24 4.58
N LEU A 44 -8.96 -4.90 4.55
CA LEU A 44 -8.04 -4.20 3.65
C LEU A 44 -6.57 -4.57 3.92
N GLU A 45 -6.17 -4.70 5.18
CA GLU A 45 -4.81 -5.14 5.54
C GLU A 45 -4.54 -6.62 5.23
N GLN A 46 -5.58 -7.46 5.13
CA GLN A 46 -5.47 -8.89 4.83
C GLN A 46 -5.62 -9.23 3.35
N ARG A 47 -6.50 -8.50 2.66
CA ARG A 47 -6.93 -8.69 1.26
C ARG A 47 -7.01 -7.33 0.55
N PRO A 48 -5.88 -6.64 0.36
CA PRO A 48 -5.83 -5.33 -0.26
C PRO A 48 -6.40 -5.32 -1.70
N GLU A 49 -6.34 -6.45 -2.41
CA GLU A 49 -6.87 -6.63 -3.76
C GLU A 49 -8.39 -6.48 -3.88
N ALA A 50 -9.12 -6.64 -2.78
CA ALA A 50 -10.58 -6.44 -2.74
C ALA A 50 -10.97 -4.97 -2.53
N ALA A 51 -10.02 -4.08 -2.23
CA ALA A 51 -10.27 -2.66 -2.07
C ALA A 51 -10.25 -1.94 -3.41
N THR A 52 -11.12 -0.95 -3.57
CA THR A 52 -11.05 -0.04 -4.73
C THR A 52 -9.77 0.81 -4.64
N LEU A 53 -9.24 1.22 -5.79
CA LEU A 53 -8.09 2.12 -5.84
C LEU A 53 -8.37 3.42 -5.07
N GLU A 54 -9.57 3.99 -5.19
CA GLU A 54 -9.97 5.19 -4.44
C GLU A 54 -9.84 5.00 -2.93
N ARG A 55 -10.27 3.85 -2.42
CA ARG A 55 -10.15 3.53 -0.99
C ARG A 55 -8.70 3.37 -0.55
N LEU A 56 -7.86 2.78 -1.40
CA LEU A 56 -6.42 2.69 -1.16
C LEU A 56 -5.78 4.09 -1.14
N MET A 57 -6.12 4.97 -2.09
CA MET A 57 -5.63 6.35 -2.12
C MET A 57 -5.99 7.13 -0.85
N ARG A 58 -7.20 6.96 -0.31
CA ARG A 58 -7.60 7.55 0.98
C ARG A 58 -6.78 7.01 2.14
N VAL A 59 -6.50 5.71 2.17
CA VAL A 59 -5.64 5.08 3.19
C VAL A 59 -4.22 5.64 3.10
N PHE A 60 -3.65 5.75 1.90
CA PHE A 60 -2.32 6.31 1.69
C PHE A 60 -2.24 7.76 2.19
N ALA A 61 -3.23 8.60 1.85
CA ALA A 61 -3.26 9.99 2.31
C ALA A 61 -3.27 10.10 3.84
N LEU A 62 -4.11 9.33 4.53
CA LEU A 62 -4.17 9.34 6.00
C LEU A 62 -2.93 8.77 6.66
N LEU A 63 -2.33 7.76 6.03
CA LEU A 63 -1.06 7.22 6.44
C LEU A 63 0.13 8.02 5.91
N GLN A 64 -0.06 9.20 5.30
CA GLN A 64 1.02 10.03 4.75
C GLN A 64 2.04 9.18 3.95
N VAL A 65 1.52 8.37 3.03
CA VAL A 65 2.30 7.56 2.09
C VAL A 65 2.10 8.13 0.71
N ASP A 66 3.20 8.43 0.03
CA ASP A 66 3.17 8.81 -1.37
C ASP A 66 3.14 7.57 -2.27
N VAL A 67 2.35 7.64 -3.34
CA VAL A 67 2.33 6.61 -4.39
C VAL A 67 3.16 7.11 -5.56
N LEU A 68 4.31 6.47 -5.78
CA LEU A 68 5.22 6.78 -6.88
C LEU A 68 5.04 5.75 -8.00
N LEU A 69 4.69 6.22 -9.20
CA LEU A 69 4.68 5.42 -10.41
C LEU A 69 5.96 5.69 -11.20
N ARG A 70 6.78 4.66 -11.38
CA ARG A 70 8.00 4.72 -12.18
C ARG A 70 7.90 3.69 -13.31
N PRO A 71 8.24 4.02 -14.55
CA PRO A 71 8.45 3.02 -15.59
C PRO A 71 9.41 1.94 -15.09
N ARG A 72 9.13 0.68 -15.40
CA ARG A 72 10.12 -0.38 -15.20
C ARG A 72 11.23 -0.14 -16.21
N ASP A 73 12.48 -0.28 -15.78
CA ASP A 73 13.61 -0.32 -16.71
C ASP A 73 13.50 -1.64 -17.49
N VAL A 74 12.98 -1.58 -18.72
CA VAL A 74 12.82 -2.75 -19.61
C VAL A 74 14.04 -2.93 -20.51
N ASP A 75 14.94 -1.93 -20.56
CA ASP A 75 16.08 -1.89 -21.47
C ASP A 75 17.32 -2.67 -21.00
N ALA A 76 17.26 -3.32 -19.83
CA ALA A 76 18.24 -4.34 -19.44
C ALA A 76 17.89 -5.71 -20.04
N ALA A 77 17.55 -5.77 -21.33
CA ALA A 77 17.72 -6.99 -22.09
C ALA A 77 19.24 -7.22 -22.19
N PRO A 78 19.76 -8.44 -21.93
CA PRO A 78 21.18 -8.70 -22.17
C PRO A 78 21.45 -8.34 -23.62
N ALA A 79 22.46 -7.51 -23.86
CA ALA A 79 23.01 -7.33 -25.19
C ALA A 79 23.23 -8.75 -25.73
N ALA A 80 22.37 -9.15 -26.66
CA ALA A 80 22.52 -10.41 -27.33
C ALA A 80 23.75 -10.20 -28.20
N ASP A 81 24.90 -10.66 -27.69
CA ASP A 81 26.10 -10.85 -28.48
C ASP A 81 25.77 -11.91 -29.53
N TRP A 82 25.36 -11.46 -30.71
CA TRP A 82 25.48 -12.18 -31.97
C TRP A 82 26.02 -11.25 -33.04
#